data_AF-A0A929NH66-F1
#
_entry.id   AF-A0A929NH66-F1
#
_cell.length_a   1.000
_cell.length_b   1.000
_cell.length_c   1.000
_cell.angle_alpha   90.00
_cell.angle_beta   90.00
_cell.angle_gamma   90.00
#
_symmetry.space_group_name_H-M   'P 1'
#
loop_
_entity.id
_entity.type
_entity.pdbx_description
1 polymer ?
#
loop_
_entity_poly.entity_id
_entity_poly.type
_entity_poly.pdbx_seq_one_letter_code
_entity_poly.pdbx_strand_id
1 'polypeptide(L)'
;KFIYIDSAANISGKINKGIYNRRVEEALHLDPLKTRVGFKSAALKKSNVISITSQWQEGDTDLGLKIVRQMIHLLSGDYAKIIEHKKSDYDKQLTLKMSNIEKTQNEIKLRWSILKNIRQRKEELLGEIRGVKDNTEKIVRQRDTLLKGKNPDKDISLLLYSTTIQQNVAYFNQLSNQVYDLRTREKKTENEIDKLNKNIDDINAQINTLNLKKGLISNIKIIQEPEVSLYPVKPKKKQIVLLAVVVGLFFSIFLAFFVEYIRKASKSIKAGK
;
A
#
# COMPACT_ATOMS: atom_id res chain seq x y z
N LYS A 1 -1.97 -13.52 1.26
CA LYS A 1 -0.81 -13.18 2.13
C LYS A 1 -1.25 -12.02 3.02
N PHE A 2 -1.28 -12.18 4.34
CA PHE A 2 -1.71 -11.10 5.26
C PHE A 2 -0.63 -10.02 5.40
N ILE A 3 -1.06 -8.78 5.64
CA ILE A 3 -0.15 -7.66 5.93
C ILE A 3 -0.13 -7.47 7.44
N TYR A 4 1.00 -7.78 8.04
CA TYR A 4 1.22 -7.57 9.47
C TYR A 4 1.75 -6.17 9.70
N ILE A 5 1.06 -5.40 10.53
CA ILE A 5 1.47 -4.05 10.91
C ILE A 5 2.68 -4.08 11.84
N ASP A 6 2.78 -5.12 12.66
CA ASP A 6 3.90 -5.32 13.57
C ASP A 6 4.26 -6.81 13.65
N SER A 7 5.50 -7.10 14.02
CA SER A 7 5.98 -8.48 14.16
C SER A 7 5.63 -9.04 15.54
N ALA A 8 5.34 -10.35 15.61
CA ALA A 8 5.12 -11.05 16.88
C ALA A 8 6.27 -10.84 17.88
N ALA A 9 7.52 -10.77 17.38
CA ALA A 9 8.70 -10.48 18.19
C ALA A 9 8.66 -9.09 18.83
N ASN A 10 8.27 -8.05 18.08
CA ASN A 10 8.18 -6.69 18.61
C ASN A 10 7.03 -6.54 19.61
N ILE A 11 5.86 -7.12 19.31
CA ILE A 11 4.73 -7.16 20.27
C ILE A 11 5.19 -7.85 21.56
N SER A 12 5.81 -9.02 21.44
CA SER A 12 6.36 -9.75 22.59
C SER A 12 7.40 -8.95 23.36
N GLY A 13 8.25 -8.19 22.66
CA GLY A 13 9.25 -7.31 23.27
C GLY A 13 8.61 -6.17 24.07
N LYS A 14 7.55 -5.54 23.55
CA LYS A 14 6.78 -4.50 24.26
C LYS A 14 6.17 -5.03 25.55
N ILE A 15 5.60 -6.24 25.50
CA ILE A 15 5.02 -6.90 26.68
C ILE A 15 6.09 -7.21 27.73
N ASN A 16 7.21 -7.81 27.31
CA ASN A 16 8.31 -8.18 28.21
C ASN A 16 9.00 -6.97 28.85
N LYS A 17 8.97 -5.80 28.20
CA LYS A 17 9.45 -4.52 28.76
C LYS A 17 8.50 -3.90 29.78
N GLY A 18 7.34 -4.51 30.04
CA GLY A 18 6.38 -4.03 31.03
C GLY A 18 5.55 -2.81 30.60
N ILE A 19 5.49 -2.51 29.29
CA ILE A 19 4.76 -1.33 28.76
C ILE A 19 3.28 -1.34 29.18
N TYR A 20 2.70 -2.52 29.39
CA TYR A 20 1.30 -2.69 29.75
C TYR A 20 1.06 -2.82 31.26
N ASN A 21 2.08 -3.07 32.09
CA ASN A 21 1.89 -3.40 33.51
C ASN A 21 1.17 -2.28 34.25
N ARG A 22 1.73 -1.06 34.20
CA ARG A 22 1.15 0.12 34.86
C ARG A 22 -0.23 0.49 34.33
N ARG A 23 -0.45 0.37 33.01
CA ARG A 23 -1.74 0.69 32.39
C ARG A 23 -2.84 -0.28 32.81
N VAL A 24 -2.49 -1.54 33.07
CA VAL A 24 -3.44 -2.53 33.61
C VAL A 24 -3.73 -2.26 35.08
N GLU A 25 -2.71 -1.92 35.87
CA GLU A 25 -2.87 -1.52 37.27
C GLU A 25 -3.81 -0.33 37.40
N GLU A 26 -3.58 0.73 36.61
CA GLU A 26 -4.42 1.93 36.56
C GLU A 26 -5.86 1.61 36.13
N ALA A 27 -6.03 0.80 35.08
CA ALA A 27 -7.35 0.45 34.55
C ALA A 27 -8.19 -0.42 35.51
N LEU A 28 -7.54 -1.14 36.43
CA LEU A 28 -8.20 -2.00 37.41
C LEU A 28 -8.14 -1.42 38.83
N HIS A 29 -7.66 -0.18 39.00
CA HIS A 29 -7.50 0.50 40.29
C HIS A 29 -6.70 -0.34 41.31
N LEU A 30 -5.66 -1.03 40.85
CA LEU A 30 -4.80 -1.86 41.69
C LEU A 30 -3.72 -1.01 42.35
N ASP A 31 -3.44 -1.30 43.62
CA ASP A 31 -2.29 -0.73 44.33
C ASP A 31 -0.99 -1.39 43.83
N PRO A 32 -0.08 -0.64 43.16
CA PRO A 32 1.16 -1.19 42.62
C PRO A 32 2.13 -1.72 43.69
N LEU A 33 1.99 -1.25 44.94
CA LEU A 33 2.82 -1.70 46.06
C LEU A 33 2.37 -3.07 46.58
N LYS A 34 1.09 -3.39 46.44
CA LYS A 34 0.49 -4.67 46.87
C LYS A 34 0.42 -5.68 45.74
N THR A 35 0.15 -5.23 44.51
CA THR A 35 -0.07 -6.09 43.36
C THR A 35 1.04 -5.86 42.33
N ARG A 36 1.99 -6.79 42.23
CA ARG A 36 3.05 -6.70 41.21
C ARG A 36 2.56 -7.30 39.90
N VAL A 37 1.99 -6.48 39.02
CA VAL A 37 1.57 -6.94 37.69
C VAL A 37 2.80 -7.19 36.83
N GLY A 38 2.88 -8.41 36.29
CA GLY A 38 3.97 -8.82 35.41
C GLY A 38 3.50 -9.80 34.35
N PHE A 39 3.87 -9.52 33.11
CA PHE A 39 3.60 -10.39 31.98
C PHE A 39 4.91 -10.93 31.40
N LYS A 40 4.85 -12.16 30.90
CA LYS A 40 5.86 -12.73 30.02
C LYS A 40 5.21 -13.12 28.71
N SER A 41 5.86 -12.76 27.63
CA SER A 41 5.45 -13.11 26.27
C SER A 41 6.54 -13.89 25.56
N ALA A 42 6.12 -14.86 24.76
CA ALA A 42 6.97 -15.59 23.84
C ALA A 42 6.32 -15.66 22.45
N ALA A 43 7.09 -15.35 21.41
CA ALA A 43 6.67 -15.56 20.03
C ALA A 43 6.92 -17.02 19.63
N LEU A 44 5.91 -17.69 19.08
CA LEU A 44 6.04 -19.05 18.58
C LEU A 44 6.85 -19.06 17.28
N LYS A 45 7.93 -19.85 17.24
CA LYS A 45 8.86 -19.92 16.10
C LYS A 45 8.10 -20.18 14.80
N LYS A 46 8.45 -19.42 13.74
CA LYS A 46 7.84 -19.49 12.40
C LYS A 46 6.33 -19.20 12.35
N SER A 47 5.77 -18.53 13.37
CA SER A 47 4.36 -18.13 13.40
C SER A 47 4.22 -16.65 13.77
N ASN A 48 3.02 -16.10 13.53
CA ASN A 48 2.63 -14.75 13.99
C ASN A 48 1.83 -14.80 15.30
N VAL A 49 2.00 -15.88 16.08
CA VAL A 49 1.30 -16.10 17.34
C VAL A 49 2.23 -15.76 18.50
N ILE A 50 1.67 -15.06 19.48
CA ILE A 50 2.32 -14.79 20.76
C ILE A 50 1.57 -15.50 21.88
N SER A 51 2.30 -16.12 22.80
CA SER A 51 1.75 -16.64 24.05
C SER A 51 2.04 -15.64 25.17
N ILE A 52 1.03 -15.26 25.93
CA ILE A 52 1.15 -14.33 27.06
C ILE A 52 0.86 -15.11 28.33
N THR A 53 1.71 -14.95 29.34
CA THR A 53 1.60 -15.63 30.63
C THR A 53 1.82 -14.64 31.76
N SER A 54 1.16 -14.86 32.89
CA SER A 54 1.34 -14.10 34.12
C SER A 54 1.35 -15.07 35.30
N GLN A 55 2.09 -14.75 36.37
CA GLN A 55 2.30 -15.65 37.51
C GLN A 55 1.64 -15.05 38.75
N TRP A 56 0.77 -15.82 39.40
CA TRP A 56 -0.04 -15.38 40.54
C TRP A 56 0.05 -16.37 41.70
N GLN A 57 -0.25 -15.91 42.92
CA GLN A 57 -0.44 -16.79 44.06
C GLN A 57 -1.73 -17.60 43.87
N GLU A 58 -1.83 -18.77 44.50
CA GLU A 58 -2.94 -19.72 44.30
C GLU A 58 -4.32 -19.08 44.57
N GLY A 59 -4.41 -18.22 45.59
CA GLY A 59 -5.63 -17.48 45.94
C GLY A 59 -5.96 -16.27 45.05
N ASP A 60 -5.02 -15.81 44.22
CA ASP A 60 -5.17 -14.60 43.39
C ASP A 60 -5.36 -14.92 41.90
N THR A 61 -5.62 -16.18 41.55
CA THR A 61 -5.70 -16.64 40.15
C THR A 61 -6.85 -16.00 39.38
N ASP A 62 -7.99 -15.75 40.02
CA ASP A 62 -9.12 -15.01 39.42
C ASP A 62 -8.77 -13.55 39.11
N LEU A 63 -8.03 -12.90 40.01
CA LEU A 63 -7.49 -11.56 39.77
C LEU A 63 -6.51 -11.58 38.60
N GLY A 64 -5.63 -12.59 38.56
CA GLY A 64 -4.71 -12.80 37.45
C GLY A 64 -5.41 -12.96 36.11
N LEU A 65 -6.53 -13.67 36.07
CA LEU A 65 -7.35 -13.83 34.86
C LEU A 65 -7.92 -12.48 34.38
N LYS A 66 -8.46 -11.67 35.31
CA LYS A 66 -8.95 -10.32 35.01
C LYS A 66 -7.84 -9.43 34.46
N ILE A 67 -6.65 -9.50 35.05
CA ILE A 67 -5.47 -8.73 34.65
C ILE A 67 -5.01 -9.11 33.24
N VAL A 68 -4.95 -10.41 32.90
CA VAL A 68 -4.61 -10.85 31.54
C VAL A 68 -5.66 -10.42 30.52
N ARG A 69 -6.96 -10.54 30.83
CA ARG A 69 -8.04 -10.06 29.96
C ARG A 69 -7.94 -8.56 29.70
N GLN A 70 -7.69 -7.77 30.75
CA GLN A 70 -7.51 -6.32 30.61
C GLN A 70 -6.28 -5.97 29.77
N MET A 71 -5.19 -6.71 29.92
CA MET A 71 -4.00 -6.55 29.10
C MET A 71 -4.26 -6.83 27.63
N ILE A 72 -4.99 -7.91 27.32
CA ILE A 72 -5.41 -8.26 25.94
C ILE A 72 -6.31 -7.16 25.37
N HIS A 73 -7.26 -6.64 26.16
CA HIS A 73 -8.13 -5.55 25.75
C HIS A 73 -7.33 -4.28 25.41
N LEU A 74 -6.41 -3.86 26.27
CA LEU A 74 -5.53 -2.71 26.01
C LEU A 74 -4.65 -2.92 24.77
N LEU A 75 -4.06 -4.10 24.63
CA LEU A 75 -3.25 -4.45 23.47
C LEU A 75 -4.08 -4.36 22.18
N SER A 76 -5.26 -4.98 22.16
CA SER A 76 -6.17 -4.94 21.00
C SER A 76 -6.61 -3.51 20.66
N GLY A 77 -6.88 -2.69 21.69
CA GLY A 77 -7.25 -1.28 21.52
C GLY A 77 -6.12 -0.42 20.95
N ASP A 78 -4.88 -0.60 21.41
CA ASP A 78 -3.72 0.12 20.86
C ASP A 78 -3.52 -0.21 19.38
N TYR A 79 -3.61 -1.50 19.02
CA TYR A 79 -3.46 -1.91 17.63
C TYR A 79 -4.66 -1.53 16.76
N ALA A 80 -5.87 -1.46 17.31
CA ALA A 80 -7.02 -0.93 16.60
C ALA A 80 -6.76 0.51 16.11
N LYS A 81 -6.19 1.37 16.96
CA LYS A 81 -5.81 2.74 16.59
C LYS A 81 -4.74 2.78 15.50
N ILE A 82 -3.71 1.93 15.60
CA ILE A 82 -2.66 1.84 14.57
C ILE A 82 -3.24 1.37 13.23
N ILE A 83 -4.15 0.39 13.26
CA ILE A 83 -4.87 -0.12 12.08
C ILE A 83 -5.72 0.96 11.46
N GLU A 84 -6.47 1.69 12.26
CA GLU A 84 -7.32 2.79 11.81
C GLU A 84 -6.49 3.87 11.11
N HIS A 85 -5.38 4.30 11.73
CA HIS A 85 -4.44 5.21 11.10
C HIS A 85 -3.92 4.67 9.77
N LYS A 86 -3.50 3.39 9.74
CA LYS A 86 -2.98 2.78 8.52
C LYS A 86 -4.03 2.70 7.41
N LYS A 87 -5.28 2.37 7.75
CA LYS A 87 -6.42 2.35 6.81
C LYS A 87 -6.74 3.76 6.31
N SER A 88 -6.69 4.76 7.18
CA SER A 88 -6.83 6.17 6.82
C SER A 88 -5.74 6.63 5.84
N ASP A 89 -4.50 6.20 6.01
CA ASP A 89 -3.42 6.49 5.05
C ASP A 89 -3.68 5.86 3.67
N TYR A 90 -4.28 4.66 3.63
CA TYR A 90 -4.72 4.06 2.37
C TYR A 90 -5.88 4.84 1.75
N ASP A 91 -6.85 5.29 2.56
CA ASP A 91 -7.98 6.10 2.09
C ASP A 91 -7.53 7.43 1.48
N LYS A 92 -6.57 8.11 2.11
CA LYS A 92 -5.95 9.32 1.54
C LYS A 92 -5.31 9.05 0.18
N GLN A 93 -4.56 7.95 0.05
CA GLN A 93 -3.94 7.58 -1.23
C GLN A 93 -4.99 7.25 -2.30
N LEU A 94 -6.06 6.54 -1.93
CA LEU A 94 -7.17 6.21 -2.82
C LEU A 94 -7.86 7.48 -3.31
N THR A 95 -8.18 8.42 -2.42
CA THR A 95 -8.78 9.71 -2.76
C THR A 95 -7.92 10.51 -3.74
N LEU A 96 -6.60 10.57 -3.51
CA LEU A 96 -5.68 11.25 -4.43
C LEU A 96 -5.65 10.60 -5.82
N LYS A 97 -5.67 9.26 -5.88
CA LYS A 97 -5.72 8.52 -7.16
C LYS A 97 -7.04 8.74 -7.89
N MET A 98 -8.17 8.75 -7.18
CA MET A 98 -9.49 9.05 -7.76
C MET A 98 -9.56 10.48 -8.30
N SER A 99 -9.03 11.46 -7.57
CA SER A 99 -8.95 12.85 -8.07
C SER A 99 -8.08 12.96 -9.33
N ASN A 100 -7.00 12.17 -9.44
CA ASN A 100 -6.20 12.14 -10.65
C ASN A 100 -6.96 11.54 -11.85
N ILE A 101 -7.75 10.47 -11.63
CA ILE A 101 -8.63 9.91 -12.68
C ILE A 101 -9.60 10.99 -13.16
N GLU A 102 -10.25 11.71 -12.25
CA GLU A 102 -11.21 12.76 -12.59
C GLU A 102 -10.56 13.87 -13.46
N LYS A 103 -9.35 14.32 -13.07
CA LYS A 103 -8.58 15.28 -13.87
C LYS A 103 -8.28 14.74 -15.27
N THR A 104 -7.84 13.49 -15.39
CA THR A 104 -7.56 12.84 -16.69
C THR A 104 -8.83 12.69 -17.52
N GLN A 105 -9.98 12.36 -16.91
CA GLN A 105 -11.27 12.27 -17.59
C GLN A 105 -11.71 13.63 -18.16
N ASN A 106 -11.53 14.70 -17.40
CA ASN A 106 -11.80 16.06 -17.87
C ASN A 106 -10.90 16.44 -19.06
N GLU A 107 -9.63 16.04 -19.04
CA GLU A 107 -8.73 16.22 -20.19
C GLU A 107 -9.19 15.43 -21.41
N ILE A 108 -9.57 14.15 -21.24
CA ILE A 108 -10.13 13.33 -22.32
C ILE A 108 -11.37 14.00 -22.93
N LYS A 109 -12.26 14.54 -22.11
CA LYS A 109 -13.47 15.25 -22.57
C LYS A 109 -13.12 16.50 -23.39
N LEU A 110 -12.10 17.25 -22.97
CA LEU A 110 -11.60 18.40 -23.73
C LEU A 110 -11.02 17.95 -25.08
N ARG A 111 -10.20 16.90 -25.11
CA ARG A 111 -9.60 16.34 -26.33
C ARG A 111 -10.67 15.84 -27.31
N TRP A 112 -11.74 15.20 -26.82
CA TRP A 112 -12.88 14.81 -27.65
C TRP A 112 -13.57 15.99 -28.31
N SER A 113 -13.75 17.11 -27.59
CA SER A 113 -14.31 18.34 -28.16
C SER A 113 -13.41 18.91 -29.26
N ILE A 114 -12.09 18.92 -29.05
CA ILE A 114 -11.11 19.34 -30.07
C ILE A 114 -11.19 18.42 -31.29
N LEU A 115 -11.22 17.10 -31.09
CA LEU A 115 -11.32 16.10 -32.15
C LEU A 115 -12.59 16.28 -32.98
N LYS A 116 -13.72 16.57 -32.33
CA LYS A 116 -14.99 16.88 -32.99
C LYS A 116 -14.86 18.10 -33.90
N ASN A 117 -14.25 19.19 -33.42
CA ASN A 117 -14.04 20.41 -34.20
C ASN A 117 -13.11 20.17 -35.40
N ILE A 118 -12.02 19.39 -35.21
CA ILE A 118 -11.11 19.00 -36.29
C ILE A 118 -11.86 18.23 -37.37
N ARG A 119 -12.68 17.25 -36.97
CA ARG A 119 -13.47 16.43 -37.91
C ARG A 119 -14.48 17.27 -38.67
N GLN A 120 -15.21 18.16 -37.99
CA GLN A 120 -16.15 19.06 -38.64
C GLN A 120 -15.45 19.96 -39.66
N ARG A 121 -14.35 20.62 -39.27
CA ARG A 121 -13.61 21.50 -40.18
C ARG A 121 -13.05 20.75 -41.39
N LYS A 122 -12.60 19.52 -41.19
CA LYS A 122 -12.13 18.65 -42.28
C LYS A 122 -13.25 18.36 -43.28
N GLU A 123 -14.47 18.06 -42.81
CA GLU A 123 -15.62 17.83 -43.69
C GLU A 123 -16.03 19.08 -44.47
N GLU A 124 -16.02 20.26 -43.82
CA GLU A 124 -16.26 21.54 -44.50
C GLU A 124 -15.26 21.78 -45.64
N LEU A 125 -13.96 21.62 -45.36
CA LEU A 125 -12.91 21.78 -46.37
C LEU A 125 -13.03 20.75 -47.51
N LEU A 126 -13.41 19.50 -47.20
CA LEU A 126 -13.68 18.49 -48.23
C LEU A 126 -14.87 18.88 -49.13
N GLY A 127 -15.87 19.57 -48.58
CA GLY A 127 -16.96 20.16 -49.34
C GLY A 127 -16.48 21.30 -50.25
N GLU A 128 -15.67 22.23 -49.71
CA GLU A 128 -15.06 23.32 -50.48
C GLU A 128 -14.20 22.77 -51.64
N ILE A 129 -13.36 21.77 -51.38
CA ILE A 129 -12.53 21.08 -52.38
C ILE A 129 -13.38 20.52 -53.53
N ARG A 130 -14.51 19.85 -53.21
CA ARG A 130 -15.44 19.35 -54.22
C ARG A 130 -16.04 20.49 -55.04
N GLY A 131 -16.48 21.56 -54.40
CA GLY A 131 -17.02 22.74 -55.09
C GLY A 131 -16.03 23.39 -56.04
N VAL A 132 -14.76 23.56 -55.62
CA VAL A 132 -13.69 24.10 -56.48
C VAL A 132 -13.42 23.19 -57.67
N LYS A 133 -13.39 21.87 -57.44
CA LYS A 133 -13.20 20.88 -58.50
C LYS A 133 -14.32 20.95 -59.54
N ASP A 134 -15.58 20.91 -59.11
CA ASP A 134 -16.75 20.95 -59.99
C ASP A 134 -16.80 22.26 -60.80
N ASN A 135 -16.49 23.39 -60.15
CA ASN A 135 -16.41 24.69 -60.83
C ASN A 135 -15.30 24.72 -61.88
N THR A 136 -14.13 24.17 -61.55
CA THR A 136 -12.99 24.09 -62.48
C THR A 136 -13.33 23.24 -63.69
N GLU A 137 -13.99 22.09 -63.50
CA GLU A 137 -14.45 21.24 -64.59
C GLU A 137 -15.45 21.97 -65.51
N LYS A 138 -16.38 22.75 -64.95
CA LYS A 138 -17.32 23.59 -65.73
C LYS A 138 -16.57 24.63 -66.58
N ILE A 139 -15.62 25.34 -65.99
CA ILE A 139 -14.82 26.36 -66.68
C ILE A 139 -13.99 25.72 -67.82
N VAL A 140 -13.37 24.57 -67.57
CA VAL A 140 -12.64 23.80 -68.59
C VAL A 140 -13.54 23.45 -69.77
N ARG A 141 -14.76 22.94 -69.52
CA ARG A 141 -15.73 22.62 -70.59
C ARG A 141 -16.15 23.86 -71.40
N GLN A 142 -16.36 25.00 -70.74
CA GLN A 142 -16.70 26.26 -71.41
C GLN A 142 -15.56 26.75 -72.31
N ARG A 143 -14.32 26.73 -71.80
CA ARG A 143 -13.10 27.04 -72.57
C ARG A 143 -12.97 26.14 -73.80
N ASP A 144 -13.15 24.83 -73.63
CA ASP A 144 -13.03 23.86 -74.72
C ASP A 144 -14.10 24.04 -75.80
N THR A 145 -15.29 24.50 -75.42
CA THR A 145 -16.35 24.89 -76.35
C THR A 145 -15.98 26.15 -77.13
N LEU A 146 -15.41 27.14 -76.45
CA LEU A 146 -14.96 28.39 -77.06
C LEU A 146 -13.83 28.16 -78.08
N LEU A 147 -12.90 27.22 -77.80
CA LEU A 147 -11.84 26.82 -78.73
C LEU A 147 -12.37 26.26 -80.06
N LYS A 148 -13.55 25.64 -80.07
CA LYS A 148 -14.14 25.01 -81.28
C LYS A 148 -14.86 25.98 -82.23
N GLY A 149 -15.26 27.17 -81.78
CA GLY A 149 -15.97 28.15 -82.63
C GLY A 149 -15.03 28.92 -83.58
N LYS A 150 -15.55 29.68 -84.56
CA LYS A 150 -14.76 30.62 -85.40
C LYS A 150 -15.04 32.08 -85.02
N ASN A 151 -14.47 32.54 -83.91
CA ASN A 151 -14.68 33.92 -83.40
C ASN A 151 -13.32 34.64 -83.23
N PRO A 152 -13.14 35.89 -83.68
CA PRO A 152 -11.85 36.59 -83.60
C PRO A 152 -11.48 37.08 -82.18
N ASP A 153 -12.43 37.27 -81.27
CA ASP A 153 -12.18 37.79 -79.90
C ASP A 153 -11.85 36.70 -78.85
N LYS A 154 -11.38 35.52 -79.27
CA LYS A 154 -11.18 34.37 -78.36
C LYS A 154 -10.03 34.54 -77.39
N ASP A 155 -8.95 35.20 -77.81
CA ASP A 155 -7.66 35.11 -77.12
C ASP A 155 -7.74 35.66 -75.69
N ILE A 156 -8.44 36.79 -75.51
CA ILE A 156 -8.66 37.39 -74.19
C ILE A 156 -9.49 36.46 -73.29
N SER A 157 -10.57 35.88 -73.82
CA SER A 157 -11.43 34.95 -73.06
C SER A 157 -10.70 33.66 -72.68
N LEU A 158 -9.86 33.13 -73.57
CA LEU A 158 -9.03 31.95 -73.32
C LEU A 158 -7.99 32.23 -72.22
N LEU A 159 -7.36 33.39 -72.23
CA LEU A 159 -6.43 33.82 -71.20
C LEU A 159 -7.11 33.93 -69.83
N LEU A 160 -8.31 34.53 -69.78
CA LEU A 160 -9.11 34.64 -68.55
C LEU A 160 -9.45 33.24 -68.00
N TYR A 161 -9.97 32.33 -68.83
CA TYR A 161 -10.26 30.95 -68.40
C TYR A 161 -9.01 30.23 -67.90
N SER A 162 -7.88 30.35 -68.60
CA SER A 162 -6.62 29.75 -68.18
C SER A 162 -6.19 30.27 -66.80
N THR A 163 -6.29 31.58 -66.59
CA THR A 163 -5.93 32.23 -65.33
C THR A 163 -6.84 31.76 -64.19
N THR A 164 -8.16 31.71 -64.41
CA THR A 164 -9.12 31.22 -63.40
C THR A 164 -8.89 29.75 -63.07
N ILE A 165 -8.60 28.90 -64.07
CA ILE A 165 -8.25 27.50 -63.83
C ILE A 165 -7.00 27.39 -62.97
N GLN A 166 -5.95 28.16 -63.28
CA GLN A 166 -4.71 28.17 -62.48
C GLN A 166 -4.96 28.64 -61.04
N GLN A 167 -5.78 29.68 -60.84
CA GLN A 167 -6.18 30.15 -59.52
C GLN A 167 -6.94 29.06 -58.74
N ASN A 168 -7.89 28.38 -59.37
CA ASN A 168 -8.63 27.30 -58.75
C ASN A 168 -7.71 26.12 -58.38
N VAL A 169 -6.74 25.76 -59.23
CA VAL A 169 -5.77 24.70 -58.95
C VAL A 169 -4.90 25.07 -57.73
N ALA A 170 -4.42 26.32 -57.67
CA ALA A 170 -3.64 26.80 -56.52
C ALA A 170 -4.46 26.75 -55.22
N TYR A 171 -5.71 27.21 -55.25
CA TYR A 171 -6.62 27.17 -54.10
C TYR A 171 -6.97 25.72 -53.69
N PHE A 172 -7.24 24.84 -54.65
CA PHE A 172 -7.45 23.41 -54.41
C PHE A 172 -6.26 22.76 -53.69
N ASN A 173 -5.03 23.06 -54.12
CA ASN A 173 -3.82 22.56 -53.47
C ASN A 173 -3.69 23.08 -52.04
N GLN A 174 -4.00 24.36 -51.81
CA GLN A 174 -4.02 24.94 -50.46
C GLN A 174 -5.03 24.22 -49.55
N LEU A 175 -6.26 24.02 -50.01
CA LEU A 175 -7.28 23.30 -49.24
C LEU A 175 -6.87 21.85 -48.97
N SER A 176 -6.29 21.17 -49.96
CA SER A 176 -5.81 19.78 -49.83
C SER A 176 -4.71 19.66 -48.77
N ASN A 177 -3.78 20.61 -48.74
CA ASN A 177 -2.74 20.69 -47.71
C ASN A 177 -3.35 20.91 -46.31
N GLN A 178 -4.33 21.80 -46.18
CA GLN A 178 -5.03 22.01 -44.91
C GLN A 178 -5.75 20.75 -44.42
N VAL A 179 -6.40 20.00 -45.32
CA VAL A 179 -7.04 18.72 -44.98
C VAL A 179 -6.00 17.69 -44.53
N TYR A 180 -4.84 17.62 -45.19
CA TYR A 180 -3.74 16.74 -44.79
C TYR A 180 -3.23 17.07 -43.37
N ASP A 181 -3.03 18.35 -43.07
CA ASP A 181 -2.63 18.80 -41.74
C ASP A 181 -3.66 18.45 -40.68
N LEU A 182 -4.96 18.66 -40.96
CA LEU A 182 -6.04 18.30 -40.04
C LEU A 182 -6.09 16.80 -39.79
N ARG A 183 -5.88 15.96 -40.82
CA ARG A 183 -5.82 14.49 -40.66
C ARG A 183 -4.67 14.06 -39.74
N THR A 184 -3.53 14.74 -39.84
CA THR A 184 -2.38 14.48 -38.96
C THR A 184 -2.68 14.89 -37.52
N ARG A 185 -3.32 16.05 -37.31
CA ARG A 185 -3.75 16.52 -35.99
C ARG A 185 -4.83 15.63 -35.38
N GLU A 186 -5.77 15.15 -36.18
CA GLU A 186 -6.81 14.20 -35.80
C GLU A 186 -6.17 12.95 -35.20
N LYS A 187 -5.29 12.28 -35.96
CA LYS A 187 -4.60 11.08 -35.51
C LYS A 187 -3.72 11.31 -34.28
N LYS A 188 -3.07 12.47 -34.18
CA LYS A 188 -2.31 12.85 -32.98
C LYS A 188 -3.22 12.95 -31.75
N THR A 189 -4.37 13.60 -31.89
CA THR A 189 -5.34 13.79 -30.81
C THR A 189 -5.95 12.46 -30.37
N GLU A 190 -6.26 11.56 -31.32
CA GLU A 190 -6.72 10.20 -31.02
C GLU A 190 -5.68 9.42 -30.20
N ASN A 191 -4.41 9.45 -30.63
CA ASN A 191 -3.32 8.82 -29.88
C ASN A 191 -3.12 9.41 -28.47
N GLU A 192 -3.35 10.72 -28.29
CA GLU A 192 -3.31 11.37 -26.98
C GLU A 192 -4.44 10.86 -26.08
N ILE A 193 -5.67 10.73 -26.61
CA ILE A 193 -6.82 10.16 -25.88
C ILE A 193 -6.52 8.72 -25.45
N ASP A 194 -5.98 7.89 -26.35
CA ASP A 194 -5.63 6.50 -26.04
C ASP A 194 -4.56 6.39 -24.94
N LYS A 195 -3.57 7.29 -24.94
CA LYS A 195 -2.56 7.35 -23.87
C LYS A 195 -3.19 7.74 -22.52
N LEU A 196 -4.10 8.70 -22.51
CA LEU A 196 -4.81 9.12 -21.29
C LEU A 196 -5.70 7.98 -20.74
N ASN A 197 -6.37 7.23 -21.62
CA ASN A 197 -7.14 6.05 -21.23
C ASN A 197 -6.25 4.97 -20.58
N LYS A 198 -5.11 4.65 -21.20
CA LYS A 198 -4.14 3.70 -20.62
C LYS A 198 -3.62 4.15 -19.25
N ASN A 199 -3.43 5.46 -19.05
CA ASN A 199 -3.07 6.01 -17.76
C ASN A 199 -4.17 5.82 -16.71
N ILE A 200 -5.45 5.99 -17.07
CA ILE A 200 -6.57 5.66 -16.18
C ILE A 200 -6.55 4.18 -15.80
N ASP A 201 -6.32 3.28 -16.75
CA ASP A 201 -6.25 1.84 -16.49
C ASP A 201 -5.14 1.48 -15.51
N ASP A 202 -3.95 2.07 -15.67
CA ASP A 202 -2.83 1.90 -14.73
C ASP A 202 -3.18 2.41 -13.33
N ILE A 203 -3.79 3.60 -13.22
CA ILE A 203 -4.23 4.14 -11.93
C ILE A 203 -5.29 3.23 -11.29
N ASN A 204 -6.22 2.67 -12.07
CA ASN A 204 -7.22 1.72 -11.58
C ASN A 204 -6.58 0.42 -11.05
N ALA A 205 -5.55 -0.11 -11.73
CA ALA A 205 -4.79 -1.27 -11.24
C ALA A 205 -4.09 -0.96 -9.90
N GLN A 206 -3.55 0.25 -9.74
CA GLN A 206 -2.96 0.71 -8.48
C GLN A 206 -4.02 0.85 -7.37
N ILE A 207 -5.20 1.42 -7.68
CA ILE A 207 -6.34 1.51 -6.74
C ILE A 207 -6.74 0.11 -6.25
N ASN A 208 -6.89 -0.84 -7.16
CA ASN A 208 -7.23 -2.23 -6.81
C ASN A 208 -6.19 -2.84 -5.88
N THR A 209 -4.91 -2.62 -6.17
CA THR A 209 -3.81 -3.08 -5.33
C THR A 209 -3.87 -2.45 -3.93
N LEU A 210 -4.17 -1.16 -3.82
CA LEU A 210 -4.32 -0.47 -2.53
C LEU A 210 -5.53 -1.00 -1.75
N ASN A 211 -6.66 -1.22 -2.40
CA ASN A 211 -7.87 -1.79 -1.79
C ASN A 211 -7.62 -3.20 -1.25
N LEU A 212 -6.92 -4.05 -2.01
CA LEU A 212 -6.52 -5.39 -1.53
C LEU A 212 -5.62 -5.29 -0.30
N LYS A 213 -4.59 -4.43 -0.33
CA LYS A 213 -3.71 -4.21 0.82
C LYS A 213 -4.47 -3.71 2.04
N LYS A 214 -5.41 -2.76 1.87
CA LYS A 214 -6.28 -2.23 2.92
C LYS A 214 -7.17 -3.33 3.52
N GLY A 215 -7.76 -4.18 2.68
CA GLY A 215 -8.63 -5.30 3.10
C GLY A 215 -7.90 -6.40 3.88
N LEU A 216 -6.60 -6.57 3.63
CA LEU A 216 -5.76 -7.56 4.32
C LEU A 216 -5.28 -7.10 5.71
N ILE A 217 -5.60 -5.87 6.13
CA ILE A 217 -5.27 -5.34 7.45
C ILE A 217 -6.36 -5.73 8.45
N SER A 218 -5.98 -6.56 9.42
CA SER A 218 -6.84 -7.03 10.51
C SER A 218 -6.24 -6.73 11.88
N ASN A 219 -7.11 -6.66 12.89
CA ASN A 219 -6.67 -6.53 14.28
C ASN A 219 -6.11 -7.84 14.85
N ILE A 220 -5.50 -7.74 16.03
CA ILE A 220 -5.08 -8.88 16.83
C ILE A 220 -6.30 -9.76 17.08
N LYS A 221 -6.15 -11.05 16.79
CA LYS A 221 -7.17 -12.07 17.04
C LYS A 221 -6.74 -12.93 18.20
N ILE A 222 -7.63 -13.09 19.18
CA ILE A 222 -7.45 -14.03 20.28
C ILE A 222 -7.69 -15.44 19.72
N ILE A 223 -6.68 -16.31 19.81
CA ILE A 223 -6.77 -17.70 19.35
C ILE A 223 -7.22 -18.62 20.48
N GLN A 224 -6.79 -18.32 21.71
CA GLN A 224 -7.13 -19.03 22.93
C GLN A 224 -7.45 -18.03 24.02
N GLU A 225 -8.58 -18.22 24.71
CA GLU A 225 -8.95 -17.41 25.86
C GLU A 225 -7.99 -17.67 27.04
N PRO A 226 -7.76 -16.67 27.91
CA PRO A 226 -6.94 -16.87 29.11
C PRO A 226 -7.54 -17.96 30.01
N GLU A 227 -6.67 -18.84 30.52
CA GLU A 227 -7.03 -19.93 31.44
C GLU A 227 -6.05 -20.03 32.60
N VAL A 228 -6.51 -20.57 33.73
CA VAL A 228 -5.67 -20.83 34.91
C VAL A 228 -5.02 -22.21 34.76
N SER A 229 -3.72 -22.29 35.03
CA SER A 229 -3.01 -23.58 35.04
C SER A 229 -3.54 -24.47 36.16
N LEU A 230 -3.90 -25.71 35.82
CA LEU A 230 -4.34 -26.72 36.80
C LEU A 230 -3.25 -27.10 37.81
N TYR A 231 -1.99 -26.83 37.48
CA TYR A 231 -0.84 -27.15 38.33
C TYR A 231 -0.01 -25.90 38.66
N PRO A 232 0.54 -25.80 39.88
CA PRO A 232 1.37 -24.67 40.26
C PRO A 232 2.67 -24.65 39.45
N VAL A 233 2.98 -23.48 38.87
CA VAL A 233 4.18 -23.28 38.04
C VAL A 233 5.46 -23.08 38.87
N LYS A 234 5.33 -22.66 40.14
CA LYS A 234 6.42 -22.48 41.12
C LYS A 234 5.90 -22.68 42.56
N PRO A 235 6.75 -23.11 43.51
CA PRO A 235 8.13 -23.57 43.32
C PRO A 235 8.19 -25.00 42.74
N LYS A 236 9.24 -25.32 41.98
CA LYS A 236 9.47 -26.66 41.42
C LYS A 236 10.02 -27.60 42.51
N LYS A 237 9.15 -28.04 43.42
CA LYS A 237 9.50 -28.83 44.63
C LYS A 237 10.49 -29.97 44.34
N LYS A 238 10.24 -30.75 43.27
CA LYS A 238 11.14 -31.86 42.86
C LYS A 238 12.57 -31.42 42.55
N GLN A 239 12.74 -30.29 41.84
CA GLN A 239 14.06 -29.76 41.49
C GLN A 239 14.79 -29.20 42.71
N ILE A 240 14.07 -28.54 43.62
CA ILE A 240 14.64 -27.99 44.86
C ILE A 240 15.12 -29.13 45.76
N VAL A 241 14.32 -30.18 45.93
CA VAL A 241 14.70 -31.35 46.73
C VAL A 241 15.94 -32.03 46.14
N LEU A 242 15.98 -32.24 44.82
CA LEU A 242 17.15 -32.82 44.15
C LEU A 242 18.41 -31.95 44.35
N LEU A 243 18.28 -30.62 44.18
CA LEU A 243 19.37 -29.69 44.39
C LEU A 243 19.87 -29.71 45.84
N ALA A 244 18.95 -29.76 46.82
CA ALA A 244 19.31 -29.82 48.24
C ALA A 244 20.10 -31.08 48.58
N VAL A 245 19.75 -32.23 47.99
CA VAL A 245 20.51 -33.49 48.14
C VAL A 245 21.93 -33.34 47.58
N VAL A 246 22.05 -32.79 46.35
CA VAL A 246 23.36 -32.58 45.72
C VAL A 246 24.23 -31.63 46.53
N VAL A 247 23.68 -30.48 46.94
CA VAL A 247 24.40 -29.50 47.76
C VAL A 247 24.79 -30.09 49.12
N GLY A 248 23.91 -30.85 49.77
CA GLY A 248 24.19 -31.53 51.03
C GLY A 248 25.34 -32.54 50.92
N LEU A 249 25.40 -33.29 49.82
CA LEU A 249 26.49 -34.23 49.56
C LEU A 249 27.83 -33.50 49.36
N PHE A 250 27.86 -32.44 48.55
CA PHE A 250 29.07 -31.62 48.37
C PHE A 250 29.53 -30.98 49.69
N PHE A 251 28.59 -30.47 50.48
CA PHE A 251 28.89 -29.87 51.78
C PHE A 251 29.48 -30.91 52.74
N SER A 252 28.96 -32.14 52.75
CA SER A 252 29.50 -33.24 53.56
C SER A 252 30.93 -33.61 53.17
N ILE A 253 31.22 -33.67 51.87
CA ILE A 253 32.58 -33.90 51.36
C ILE A 253 33.52 -32.77 51.81
N PHE A 254 33.11 -31.51 51.64
CA PHE A 254 33.90 -30.36 52.09
C PHE A 254 34.16 -30.39 53.60
N LEU A 255 33.14 -30.75 54.39
CA LEU A 255 33.27 -30.88 55.84
C LEU A 255 34.29 -31.97 56.23
N ALA A 256 34.29 -33.10 55.53
CA ALA A 256 35.23 -34.18 55.76
C ALA A 256 36.68 -33.70 55.55
N PHE A 257 36.95 -32.99 54.45
CA PHE A 257 38.26 -32.39 54.20
C PHE A 257 38.62 -31.31 55.21
N PHE A 258 37.68 -30.47 55.61
CA PHE A 258 37.92 -29.41 56.60
C PHE A 258 38.28 -29.99 57.97
N VAL A 259 37.55 -31.02 58.42
CA VAL A 259 37.87 -31.75 59.66
C VAL A 259 39.23 -32.40 59.57
N GLU A 260 39.58 -33.02 58.44
CA GLU A 260 40.90 -33.60 58.23
C GLU A 260 42.02 -32.53 58.24
N TYR A 261 41.79 -31.38 57.62
CA TYR A 261 42.71 -30.25 57.62
C TYR A 261 43.00 -29.74 59.03
N ILE A 262 41.95 -29.49 59.84
CA ILE A 262 42.09 -29.06 61.24
C ILE A 262 42.83 -30.12 62.07
N ARG A 263 42.52 -31.41 61.87
CA ARG A 263 43.22 -32.51 62.55
C ARG A 263 44.71 -32.56 62.18
N LYS A 264 45.06 -32.37 60.91
CA LYS A 264 46.47 -32.32 60.45
C LYS A 264 47.20 -31.10 61.03
N ALA A 265 46.59 -29.92 61.01
CA ALA A 265 47.18 -28.71 61.59
C ALA A 265 47.41 -28.82 63.11
N SER A 266 46.49 -29.45 63.86
CA SER A 266 46.67 -29.67 65.30
C SER A 266 47.80 -30.67 65.60
N LYS A 267 47.97 -31.72 64.79
CA LYS A 267 49.07 -32.67 64.93
C LYS A 267 50.43 -32.05 64.66
N SER A 268 50.56 -31.19 63.64
CA SER A 268 51.83 -30.50 63.37
C SER A 268 52.23 -29.53 64.49
N ILE A 269 51.27 -28.90 65.16
CA ILE A 269 51.53 -28.04 66.33
C ILE A 269 52.02 -28.86 67.53
N LYS A 270 51.53 -30.09 67.72
CA LYS A 270 51.99 -30.99 68.81
C LYS A 270 53.34 -31.65 68.54
N ALA A 271 53.76 -31.79 67.28
CA ALA A 271 55.06 -32.35 66.91
C ALA A 271 56.21 -31.32 66.89
N GLY A 272 55.89 -30.04 67.05
CA GLY A 272 56.85 -28.93 67.14
C GLY A 272 57.05 -28.38 68.56
N LYS A 273 56.57 -29.08 69.59
CA LYS A 273 56.91 -28.88 71.01
C LYS A 273 57.67 -30.10 71.49
#